data_AF-A0A562INT9-F1
#
_entry.id   AF-A0A562INT9-F1
#
_cell.length_a   1.000
_cell.length_b   1.000
_cell.length_c   1.000
_cell.angle_alpha   90.00
_cell.angle_beta   90.00
_cell.angle_gamma   90.00
#
_symmetry.space_group_name_H-M   'P 1'
#
loop_
_entity.id
_entity.type
_entity.pdbx_description
1 polymer ?
#
loop_
_entity_poly.entity_id
_entity_poly.type
_entity_poly.pdbx_seq_one_letter_code
_entity_poly.pdbx_strand_id
1 'polypeptide(L)' 'MVVRQTDGGAIQLSALDPEVMVRVTGRPELGPMAQEAGTRLRAALATVAAGR' A
#
# COMPACT_ATOMS: atom_id res chain seq x y z
N MET A 1 3.08 -3.08 -6.17
CA MET A 1 2.78 -1.66 -6.41
C MET A 1 2.61 -1.47 -7.90
N VAL A 2 1.61 -0.71 -8.32
CA VAL A 2 1.30 -0.42 -9.72
C VAL A 2 1.28 1.09 -9.88
N VAL A 3 1.92 1.58 -10.94
CA VAL A 3 1.90 2.98 -11.35
C VAL A 3 1.30 3.02 -12.75
N ARG A 4 0.26 3.82 -12.95
CA ARG A 4 -0.38 3.98 -14.25
C ARG A 4 -0.71 5.45 -14.51
N GLN A 5 -0.54 5.90 -15.74
CA GLN A 5 -1.12 7.16 -16.18
C GLN A 5 -2.61 6.94 -16.42
N THR A 6 -3.44 7.89 -16.02
CA THR A 6 -4.87 7.93 -16.29
C THR A 6 -5.13 8.71 -17.58
N ASP A 7 -6.31 8.53 -18.17
CA ASP A 7 -6.68 9.19 -19.43
C ASP A 7 -6.66 10.73 -19.33
N GLY A 8 -6.76 11.28 -18.11
CA GLY A 8 -6.63 12.71 -17.82
C GLY A 8 -5.20 13.19 -17.58
N GLY A 9 -4.19 12.35 -17.85
CA GLY A 9 -2.77 12.68 -17.67
C GLY A 9 -2.27 12.61 -16.22
N ALA A 10 -3.12 12.27 -15.25
CA ALA A 10 -2.70 12.08 -13.86
C ALA A 10 -1.99 10.74 -13.66
N ILE A 11 -1.13 10.64 -12.65
CA ILE A 11 -0.51 9.37 -12.27
C ILE A 11 -1.31 8.76 -11.11
N GLN A 12 -1.82 7.55 -11.31
CA GLN A 12 -2.39 6.74 -10.24
C GLN A 12 -1.35 5.75 -9.72
N LEU A 13 -1.10 5.81 -8.41
CA LEU A 13 -0.37 4.80 -7.66
C LEU A 13 -1.37 3.87 -6.97
N SER A 14 -1.08 2.58 -6.95
CA SER A 14 -1.87 1.59 -6.22
C SER A 14 -0.96 0.56 -5.58
N ALA A 15 -1.25 0.20 -4.33
CA ALA A 15 -0.51 -0.81 -3.59
C ALA A 15 -1.51 -1.78 -2.94
N LEU A 16 -1.10 -3.04 -2.85
CA LEU A 16 -1.87 -4.04 -2.11
C LEU A 16 -1.74 -3.75 -0.62
N ASP A 17 -2.85 -3.88 0.10
CA ASP A 17 -2.89 -3.68 1.55
C ASP A 17 -2.30 -4.92 2.25
N PRO A 18 -1.18 -4.79 3.00
CA PRO A 18 -0.57 -5.90 3.71
C PRO A 18 -1.51 -6.58 4.71
N GLU A 19 -2.41 -5.83 5.35
CA GLU A 19 -3.39 -6.35 6.31
C GLU A 19 -4.46 -7.19 5.60
N VAL A 20 -4.77 -6.89 4.33
CA VAL A 20 -5.62 -7.74 3.47
C VAL A 20 -4.85 -8.97 3.03
N MET A 21 -3.60 -8.80 2.58
CA MET A 21 -2.76 -9.88 2.08
C MET A 21 -2.49 -10.95 3.15
N VAL A 22 -2.27 -10.57 4.40
CA VAL A 22 -1.94 -11.54 5.45
C VAL A 22 -3.10 -12.49 5.75
N ARG A 23 -4.36 -12.03 5.59
CA ARG A 23 -5.55 -12.86 5.85
C ARG A 23 -5.66 -14.08 4.93
N VAL A 24 -5.10 -14.01 3.73
CA VAL A 24 -5.13 -15.14 2.78
C VAL A 24 -3.96 -16.12 2.96
N THR A 25 -2.99 -15.80 3.82
CA THR A 25 -1.79 -16.63 4.03
C THR A 25 -1.99 -17.77 5.03
N GLY A 26 -3.04 -17.73 5.85
CA GLY A 26 -3.24 -18.67 6.96
C GLY A 26 -2.23 -18.50 8.11
N ARG A 27 -1.51 -17.37 8.16
CA ARG A 27 -0.44 -17.09 9.13
C ARG A 27 -0.79 -15.92 10.05
N PRO A 28 -1.61 -16.13 11.09
CA PRO A 28 -2.04 -15.06 11.99
C PRO A 28 -0.87 -14.40 12.73
N GLU A 29 0.24 -15.12 12.93
CA GLU A 29 1.45 -14.60 13.58
C GLU A 29 2.12 -13.46 12.83
N LEU A 30 1.80 -13.27 11.55
CA LEU A 30 2.32 -12.17 10.73
C LEU A 30 1.49 -10.88 10.88
N GLY A 31 0.39 -10.89 11.64
CA GLY A 31 -0.49 -9.73 11.85
C GLY A 31 0.24 -8.44 12.26
N PRO A 32 1.10 -8.45 13.29
CA PRO A 32 1.83 -7.26 13.71
C PRO A 32 2.73 -6.69 12.60
N MET A 33 3.40 -7.56 11.84
CA MET A 33 4.27 -7.18 10.73
C MET A 33 3.47 -6.59 9.57
N ALA A 34 2.29 -7.16 9.29
CA ALA A 34 1.37 -6.62 8.28
C ALA A 34 0.87 -5.22 8.67
N GLN A 35 0.57 -4.98 9.95
CA GLN A 35 0.14 -3.68 10.45
C GLN A 35 1.27 -2.63 10.34
N GLU A 36 2.50 -3.00 10.72
CA GLU A 36 3.66 -2.13 10.58
C GLU A 36 3.94 -1.79 9.12
N ALA A 37 3.95 -2.80 8.25
CA ALA A 37 4.13 -2.63 6.81
C ALA A 37 3.02 -1.74 6.22
N GLY A 38 1.76 -1.96 6.60
CA GLY A 38 0.62 -1.14 6.16
C GLY A 38 0.77 0.31 6.59
N THR A 39 1.23 0.55 7.82
CA THR A 39 1.48 1.91 8.35
C THR A 39 2.57 2.63 7.55
N ARG A 40 3.71 1.95 7.30
CA ARG A 40 4.81 2.52 6.51
C ARG A 40 4.40 2.79 5.07
N LEU A 41 3.66 1.87 4.46
CA LEU A 41 3.18 2.00 3.09
C LEU A 41 2.20 3.18 2.94
N ARG A 42 1.24 3.33 3.86
CA ARG A 42 0.32 4.48 3.88
C ARG A 42 1.07 5.81 4.04
N ALA A 43 2.08 5.87 4.91
CA ALA A 43 2.91 7.06 5.08
C ALA A 43 3.72 7.43 3.82
N ALA A 44 4.26 6.43 3.12
CA ALA A 44 4.96 6.63 1.85
C ALA A 44 4.02 7.15 0.76
N LEU A 45 2.83 6.54 0.61
CA LEU A 45 1.82 7.00 -0.35
C LEU A 45 1.36 8.43 -0.04
N ALA A 46 1.19 8.78 1.24
CA ALA A 46 0.84 10.15 1.63
C ALA A 46 1.96 11.16 1.28
N THR A 47 3.23 10.77 1.41
CA THR A 47 4.37 11.61 1.01
C THR A 47 4.36 11.88 -0.49
N VAL A 48 4.17 10.83 -1.30
CA VAL A 48 4.05 10.95 -2.76
C VAL A 48 2.83 11.79 -3.17
N ALA A 49 1.68 11.57 -2.53
CA ALA A 49 0.47 12.35 -2.79
C ALA A 49 0.63 13.84 -2.41
N ALA A 50 1.47 14.15 -1.44
CA ALA A 50 1.82 15.52 -1.07
C ALA A 50 2.86 16.17 -2.02
N GLY A 51 3.34 15.44 -3.04
CA GLY A 51 4.36 15.91 -3.98
C GLY A 51 5.75 16.06 -3.35
N ARG A 52 6.05 15.33 -2.27
CA ARG A 52 7.35 15.31 -1.59
C ARG A 52 8.12 14.03 -1.84
#